data_AF-A0A7R9WLY8-F1
#
_entry.id   AF-A0A7R9WLY8-F1
#
_cell.length_a   1.000
_cell.length_b   1.000
_cell.length_c   1.000
_cell.angle_alpha   90.00
_cell.angle_beta   90.00
_cell.angle_gamma   90.00
#
_symmetry.space_group_name_H-M   'P 1'
#
loop_
_entity.id
_entity.type
_entity.pdbx_description
1 polymer ?
#
loop_
_entity_poly.entity_id
_entity_poly.type
_entity_poly.pdbx_seq_one_letter_code
_entity_poly.pdbx_strand_id
1 'polypeptide(L)'
;NITICDVAERTVGDGPCPSGEVEKEKNVFDFVYAHDVVHDMTNPKALIRDVYHRLSDRGCWVIVDIDCSDDEIANLENPSAATMYGFSCFLCLACSSSTKDGAA
;
A
#
# COMPACT_ATOMS: atom_id res chain seq x y z
N ASN A 1 7.58 -6.99 3.37
CA ASN A 1 6.37 -7.84 3.40
C ASN A 1 5.54 -7.56 2.15
N ILE A 2 4.95 -8.57 1.49
CA ILE A 2 4.08 -8.36 0.32
C ILE A 2 2.66 -8.79 0.72
N THR A 3 1.73 -7.85 0.68
CA THR A 3 0.31 -8.12 0.92
C THR A 3 -0.45 -7.98 -0.39
N ILE A 4 -1.24 -8.99 -0.72
CA ILE A 4 -2.09 -9.00 -1.92
C ILE A 4 -3.54 -8.98 -1.46
N CYS A 5 -4.25 -7.92 -1.85
CA CYS A 5 -5.69 -7.79 -1.68
C CYS A 5 -6.37 -8.09 -3.03
N ASP A 6 -6.74 -9.36 -3.23
CA ASP A 6 -7.46 -9.79 -4.43
C ASP A 6 -8.96 -9.87 -4.15
N VAL A 7 -9.74 -9.05 -4.86
CA VAL A 7 -11.22 -9.01 -4.70
C VAL A 7 -11.88 -10.21 -5.39
N ALA A 8 -11.19 -10.82 -6.35
CA ALA A 8 -11.67 -11.93 -7.17
C ALA A 8 -11.18 -13.30 -6.71
N GLU A 9 -10.46 -13.39 -5.58
CA GLU A 9 -9.80 -14.60 -5.09
C GLU A 9 -8.86 -15.25 -6.12
N ARG A 10 -8.23 -14.44 -6.99
CA ARG A 10 -7.26 -14.91 -7.99
C ARG A 10 -5.84 -14.88 -7.45
N THR A 11 -4.92 -15.54 -8.14
CA THR A 11 -3.48 -15.46 -7.83
C THR A 11 -2.85 -14.32 -8.62
N VAL A 12 -1.74 -13.76 -8.11
CA VAL A 12 -0.96 -12.75 -8.86
C VAL A 12 -0.47 -13.28 -10.22
N GLY A 13 -0.24 -14.59 -10.33
CA GLY A 13 0.18 -15.23 -11.59
C GLY A 13 -0.87 -15.22 -12.69
N ASP A 14 -2.15 -15.03 -12.34
CA ASP A 14 -3.25 -14.98 -13.31
C ASP A 14 -3.34 -13.65 -14.06
N GLY A 15 -2.58 -12.64 -13.63
CA GLY A 15 -2.56 -11.31 -14.23
C GLY A 15 -3.85 -10.50 -14.04
N PRO A 16 -3.90 -9.26 -14.55
CA PRO A 16 -5.10 -8.44 -14.51
C PRO A 16 -6.25 -9.15 -15.26
N CYS A 17 -7.49 -8.95 -14.80
CA CYS A 17 -8.65 -9.50 -15.48
C CYS A 17 -8.67 -8.96 -16.92
N PRO A 18 -8.95 -9.79 -17.95
CA PRO A 18 -9.13 -9.26 -19.31
C PRO A 18 -10.24 -8.21 -19.32
N SER A 19 -9.99 -7.07 -19.96
CA SER A 19 -11.00 -6.01 -20.10
C SER A 19 -12.17 -6.52 -20.93
N GLY A 20 -13.24 -6.95 -20.26
CA GLY A 20 -14.56 -7.09 -20.87
C GLY A 20 -15.15 -5.72 -21.19
N GLU A 21 -16.27 -5.65 -21.91
CA GLU A 21 -16.99 -4.40 -22.11
C GLU A 21 -17.50 -3.88 -20.75
N VAL A 22 -16.77 -2.94 -20.13
CA VAL A 22 -17.09 -2.38 -18.82
C VAL A 22 -17.95 -1.11 -19.00
N GLU A 23 -19.15 -1.10 -18.42
CA GLU A 23 -19.90 0.15 -18.24
C GLU A 23 -19.08 1.13 -17.39
N LYS A 24 -18.64 2.20 -18.03
CA LYS A 24 -17.90 3.30 -17.40
C LYS A 24 -18.80 3.98 -16.37
N GLU A 25 -18.51 3.82 -15.07
CA GLU A 25 -18.37 4.97 -14.15
C GLU A 25 -18.02 4.66 -12.68
N LYS A 26 -17.95 3.40 -12.21
CA LYS A 26 -17.72 3.18 -10.76
C LYS A 26 -16.46 2.44 -10.33
N ASN A 27 -15.80 1.66 -11.17
CA ASN A 27 -14.54 1.00 -10.83
C ASN A 27 -13.62 0.99 -12.06
N VAL A 28 -12.46 1.64 -11.98
CA VAL A 28 -11.66 2.03 -13.16
C VAL A 28 -10.39 1.19 -13.31
N PHE A 29 -9.93 0.53 -12.25
CA PHE A 29 -8.65 -0.20 -12.26
C PHE A 29 -8.83 -1.68 -12.01
N ASP A 30 -8.38 -2.51 -12.94
CA ASP A 30 -8.27 -3.96 -12.75
C ASP A 30 -7.03 -4.36 -11.96
N PHE A 31 -6.08 -3.43 -11.82
CA PHE A 31 -4.84 -3.64 -11.09
C PHE A 31 -4.33 -2.33 -10.49
N VAL A 32 -3.97 -2.38 -9.21
CA VAL A 32 -3.28 -1.30 -8.50
C VAL A 32 -2.02 -1.87 -7.88
N TYR A 33 -0.93 -1.11 -7.95
CA TYR A 33 0.36 -1.46 -7.35
C TYR A 33 0.84 -0.30 -6.48
N ALA A 34 1.08 -0.57 -5.21
CA ALA A 34 1.67 0.37 -4.27
C ALA A 34 2.96 -0.23 -3.73
N HIS A 35 4.08 0.47 -3.89
CA HIS A 35 5.39 0.03 -3.46
C HIS A 35 6.01 1.09 -2.58
N ASP A 36 6.24 0.72 -1.32
CA ASP A 36 6.98 1.51 -0.33
C ASP A 36 6.40 2.93 -0.16
N VAL A 37 5.08 3.00 0.01
CA VAL A 37 4.36 4.29 0.06
C VAL A 37 3.17 4.30 1.00
N VAL A 38 2.57 3.15 1.32
CA VAL A 38 1.34 3.13 2.11
C VAL A 38 1.59 3.65 3.53
N HIS A 39 2.71 3.25 4.14
CA HIS A 39 3.12 3.73 5.47
C HIS A 39 3.49 5.23 5.50
N ASP A 40 3.86 5.81 4.36
CA ASP A 40 4.24 7.23 4.23
C ASP A 40 3.05 8.17 4.01
N MET A 41 1.85 7.64 3.82
CA MET A 41 0.68 8.47 3.55
C MET A 41 0.22 9.25 4.78
N THR A 42 -0.13 10.52 4.60
CA THR A 42 -0.78 11.34 5.64
C THR A 42 -2.10 10.74 6.15
N ASN A 43 -2.81 10.01 5.29
CA ASN A 43 -4.03 9.30 5.65
C ASN A 43 -4.10 7.94 4.95
N PRO A 44 -3.43 6.90 5.48
CA PRO A 44 -3.35 5.59 4.83
C PRO A 44 -4.73 4.92 4.76
N LYS A 45 -5.62 5.17 5.73
CA LYS A 45 -7.00 4.67 5.71
C LYS A 45 -7.82 5.24 4.56
N ALA A 46 -7.66 6.54 4.28
CA ALA A 46 -8.31 7.16 3.13
C ALA A 46 -7.76 6.60 1.82
N LEU A 47 -6.43 6.41 1.70
CA LEU A 47 -5.83 5.74 0.53
C LEU A 47 -6.41 4.34 0.33
N ILE A 48 -6.44 3.50 1.37
CA ILE A 48 -6.96 2.14 1.31
C ILE A 48 -8.42 2.11 0.86
N ARG A 49 -9.27 2.94 1.47
CA ARG A 49 -10.67 3.08 1.08
C ARG A 49 -10.78 3.56 -0.37
N ASP A 50 -9.92 4.49 -0.76
CA ASP A 50 -9.95 5.07 -2.07
C ASP A 50 -9.58 4.05 -3.15
N VAL A 51 -8.50 3.30 -2.97
CA VAL A 51 -8.12 2.20 -3.86
C VAL A 51 -9.22 1.15 -3.92
N TYR A 52 -9.76 0.73 -2.78
CA TYR A 52 -10.86 -0.24 -2.72
C TYR A 52 -12.06 0.19 -3.57
N HIS A 53 -12.46 1.47 -3.53
CA HIS A 53 -13.58 1.98 -4.32
C HIS A 53 -13.28 2.26 -5.79
N ARG A 54 -12.01 2.20 -6.24
CA ARG A 54 -11.67 2.34 -7.67
C ARG A 54 -11.26 1.00 -8.30
N LEU A 55 -11.02 -0.04 -7.50
CA LEU A 55 -10.79 -1.39 -8.00
C LEU A 55 -12.06 -1.95 -8.64
N SER A 56 -11.94 -2.58 -9.81
CA SER A 56 -13.03 -3.36 -10.41
C SER A 56 -13.48 -4.48 -9.48
N ASP A 57 -14.70 -4.99 -9.70
CA ASP A 57 -15.22 -6.14 -8.95
C ASP A 57 -14.33 -7.38 -9.11
N ARG A 58 -13.43 -7.36 -10.11
CA ARG A 58 -12.43 -8.39 -10.37
C ARG A 58 -10.99 -7.89 -10.18
N GLY A 59 -10.80 -6.73 -9.56
CA GLY A 59 -9.52 -6.06 -9.44
C GLY A 59 -8.62 -6.68 -8.38
N CYS A 60 -7.32 -6.44 -8.53
CA CYS A 60 -6.31 -6.84 -7.55
C CYS A 60 -5.46 -5.63 -7.14
N TRP A 61 -5.15 -5.53 -5.85
CA TRP A 61 -4.20 -4.55 -5.32
C TRP A 61 -3.04 -5.24 -4.63
N VAL A 62 -1.84 -4.98 -5.14
CA VAL A 62 -0.59 -5.47 -4.55
C VAL A 62 0.07 -4.33 -3.78
N ILE A 63 0.35 -4.60 -2.51
CA ILE A 63 1.07 -3.71 -1.60
C ILE A 63 2.40 -4.36 -1.26
N VAL A 64 3.49 -3.68 -1.59
CA VAL A 64 4.83 -4.04 -1.15
C VAL A 64 5.26 -2.98 -0.16
N ASP A 65 5.54 -3.40 1.07
CA ASP A 65 5.88 -2.49 2.15
C ASP A 65 6.98 -3.09 3.05
N ILE A 66 7.48 -2.29 3.99
CA ILE A 66 8.55 -2.63 4.92
C ILE A 66 8.18 -3.89 5.70
N ASP A 67 9.15 -4.80 5.81
CA ASP A 67 8.99 -6.01 6.62
C ASP A 67 9.41 -5.73 8.07
N CYS A 68 8.42 -5.41 8.91
CA CYS A 68 8.61 -5.23 10.33
C CYS A 68 7.43 -5.81 11.13
N SER A 69 7.72 -6.18 12.36
CA SER A 69 6.76 -6.58 13.39
C SER A 69 6.14 -5.35 14.05
N ASP A 70 4.92 -5.52 14.57
CA ASP A 70 4.29 -4.55 15.48
C ASP A 70 4.93 -4.56 16.89
N ASP A 71 5.75 -5.56 17.20
CA ASP A 71 6.57 -5.64 18.42
C ASP A 71 7.97 -5.08 18.16
N GLU A 72 8.31 -3.97 18.83
CA GLU A 72 9.61 -3.31 18.71
C GLU A 72 10.79 -4.20 19.10
N ILE A 73 10.62 -5.11 20.07
CA ILE A 73 11.70 -5.99 20.53
C ILE A 73 11.99 -7.04 19.47
N ALA A 74 10.95 -7.59 18.84
CA ALA A 74 11.10 -8.52 17.73
C ALA A 74 11.84 -7.88 16.54
N ASN A 75 11.62 -6.58 16.29
CA ASN A 75 12.31 -5.86 15.21
C ASN A 75 13.82 -5.76 15.42
N LEU A 76 14.30 -5.76 16.67
CA LEU A 76 15.74 -5.68 16.97
C LEU A 76 16.51 -6.93 16.54
N GLU A 77 15.83 -8.03 16.26
CA GLU A 77 16.45 -9.23 15.68
C GLU A 77 16.88 -9.00 14.21
N ASN A 78 16.32 -8.01 13.53
CA ASN A 78 16.71 -7.65 12.16
C ASN A 78 18.05 -6.87 12.19
N PRO A 79 19.11 -7.34 11.51
CA PRO A 79 20.40 -6.64 11.46
C PRO A 79 20.33 -5.20 10.93
N SER A 80 19.29 -4.90 10.14
CA SER A 80 19.04 -3.59 9.55
C SER A 80 18.12 -2.71 10.41
N ALA A 81 17.69 -3.16 11.60
CA ALA A 81 16.72 -2.46 12.43
C ALA A 81 17.09 -0.99 12.68
N ALA A 82 18.35 -0.73 13.07
CA ALA A 82 18.81 0.63 13.32
C ALA A 82 18.69 1.54 12.08
N THR A 83 18.99 1.01 10.89
CA THR A 83 18.84 1.72 9.62
C THR A 83 17.37 1.96 9.28
N MET A 84 16.52 0.94 9.44
CA MET A 84 15.08 1.04 9.17
C MET A 84 14.39 2.06 10.10
N TYR A 85 14.70 2.04 11.40
CA TYR A 85 14.23 3.06 12.33
C TYR A 85 14.78 4.45 12.00
N GLY A 86 16.03 4.55 11.55
CA GLY A 86 16.61 5.80 11.07
C GLY A 86 15.81 6.40 9.91
N PHE A 87 15.54 5.60 8.86
CA PHE A 87 14.67 6.04 7.75
C PHE A 87 13.27 6.40 8.22
N SER A 88 12.69 5.60 9.12
CA SER A 88 11.37 5.87 9.69
C SER A 88 11.30 7.26 10.34
N CYS A 89 12.21 7.56 11.26
CA CYS A 89 12.21 8.82 11.99
C CYS A 89 12.54 10.05 11.13
N PHE A 90 13.42 9.91 10.15
CA PHE A 90 13.97 11.06 9.40
C PHE A 90 13.39 11.25 8.00
N LEU A 91 12.61 10.29 7.49
CA LEU A 91 11.99 10.37 6.16
C LEU A 91 10.51 10.01 6.24
N CYS A 92 10.19 8.76 6.56
CA CYS A 92 8.84 8.21 6.42
C CYS A 92 7.82 8.94 7.30
N LEU A 93 8.15 9.12 8.57
CA LEU A 93 7.29 9.84 9.53
C LEU A 93 7.11 11.31 9.15
N ALA A 94 8.11 11.94 8.54
CA ALA A 94 8.01 13.31 8.06
C ALA A 94 7.04 13.40 6.86
N CYS A 95 7.10 12.42 5.94
CA CYS A 95 6.13 12.29 4.85
C CYS A 95 4.71 12.05 5.38
N SER A 96 4.54 11.11 6.31
CA SER A 96 3.24 10.73 6.88
C SER A 96 2.62 11.82 7.76
N SER A 97 3.39 12.82 8.19
CA SER A 97 2.89 13.96 8.98
C SER A 97 2.81 15.26 8.17
N SER A 98 3.09 15.21 6.87
CA SER A 98 3.05 16.39 6.01
C SER A 98 1.65 16.99 5.90
N THR A 99 1.59 18.32 5.78
CA THR A 99 0.35 19.06 5.48
C THR A 99 0.40 19.65 4.08
N LYS A 100 -0.73 20.17 3.58
CA LYS A 100 -0.87 20.66 2.21
C LYS A 100 0.16 21.74 1.83
N ASP A 101 0.58 22.56 2.79
CA ASP A 101 1.52 23.65 2.58
C ASP A 101 2.98 23.28 2.96
N GLY A 102 3.24 21.99 3.22
CA GLY A 102 4.52 21.50 3.76
C GLY A 102 4.41 21.13 5.24
N ALA A 103 5.54 20.99 5.93
CA ALA A 103 5.53 20.69 7.37
C ALA A 103 4.75 21.77 8.15
N ALA A 104 4.06 21.35 9.22
CA ALA A 104 3.57 22.27 10.25
C ALA A 104 4.72 22.83 11.10
#